data_AF-A0A2M9KC09-F1
#
_entry.id   AF-A0A2M9KC09-F1
#
_cell.length_a   1.000
_cell.length_b   1.000
_cell.length_c   1.000
_cell.angle_alpha   90.00
_cell.angle_beta   90.00
_cell.angle_gamma   90.00
#
_symmetry.space_group_name_H-M   'P 1'
#
loop_
_entity.id
_entity.type
_entity.pdbx_description
1 polymer ?
#
loop_
_entity_poly.entity_id
_entity_poly.type
_entity_poly.pdbx_seq_one_letter_code
_entity_poly.pdbx_strand_id
1 'polypeptide(L)' 'MFRPRKGFEMTKKLAAAIQRDNELEDAGMHSDDRKTCWSHQSWAVDCETDPFHTQPSVHHYPRPA' A
#
# COMPACT_ATOMS: atom_id res chain seq x y z
N MET A 1 -3.27 -11.22 11.80
CA MET A 1 -1.86 -11.65 11.69
C MET A 1 -1.40 -11.33 10.27
N PHE A 2 -0.95 -10.11 9.99
CA PHE A 2 -0.44 -9.76 8.66
C PHE A 2 0.89 -10.50 8.46
N ARG A 3 0.90 -11.54 7.64
CA ARG A 3 2.12 -12.28 7.31
C ARG A 3 2.97 -11.39 6.40
N PRO A 4 4.18 -10.96 6.78
CA PRO A 4 5.03 -10.18 5.90
C PRO A 4 5.38 -11.01 4.67
N ARG A 5 5.08 -10.48 3.46
CA ARG A 5 5.47 -11.09 2.19
C ARG A 5 6.99 -11.24 2.15
N LYS A 6 7.44 -12.46 1.93
CA LYS A 6 8.84 -12.90 1.86
C LYS A 6 9.55 -12.16 0.72
N GLY A 7 10.15 -11.00 1.01
CA GLY A 7 10.99 -10.26 0.06
C GLY A 7 11.00 -8.74 0.16
N PHE A 8 10.06 -8.09 0.87
CA PHE A 8 10.09 -6.63 1.03
C PHE A 8 10.90 -6.26 2.27
N GLU A 9 12.22 -6.22 2.16
CA GLU A 9 13.02 -5.53 3.17
C GLU A 9 12.60 -4.06 3.19
N MET A 10 12.17 -3.58 4.37
CA MET A 10 11.94 -2.16 4.63
C MET A 10 13.26 -1.42 4.48
N THR A 11 13.55 -0.99 3.25
CA THR A 11 14.80 -0.27 2.98
C THR A 11 14.75 1.08 3.68
N LYS A 12 15.90 1.58 4.13
CA LYS A 12 16.01 2.93 4.72
C LYS A 12 15.41 4.01 3.80
N LYS A 13 15.48 3.80 2.49
CA LYS A 13 14.89 4.69 1.47
C LYS A 13 13.36 4.69 1.51
N LEU A 14 12.75 3.52 1.69
CA LEU A 14 11.30 3.37 1.78
C LEU A 14 10.75 4.00 3.07
N ALA A 15 11.42 3.77 4.20
CA ALA A 15 11.07 4.43 5.46
C ALA A 15 11.12 5.95 5.35
N ALA A 16 12.18 6.51 4.75
CA ALA A 16 12.30 7.94 4.50
C ALA A 16 11.26 8.47 3.50
N ALA A 17 10.84 7.67 2.52
CA ALA A 17 9.79 8.06 1.58
C ALA A 17 8.40 8.08 2.25
N ILE A 18 8.08 7.10 3.09
CA ILE A 18 6.83 7.08 3.86
C ILE A 18 6.75 8.28 4.80
N GLN A 19 7.87 8.60 5.48
CA GLN A 19 7.91 9.78 6.34
C GLN A 19 7.66 11.07 5.56
N ARG A 20 8.34 11.25 4.41
CA ARG A 20 8.10 12.42 3.55
C ARG A 20 6.67 12.50 3.05
N ASP A 21 6.07 11.38 2.64
CA ASP A 21 4.68 11.34 2.19
C ASP A 21 3.72 11.73 3.34
N ASN A 22 3.99 11.30 4.57
CA ASN A 22 3.21 11.73 5.74
C ASN A 22 3.35 13.24 6.01
N GLU A 23 4.55 13.80 5.91
CA GLU A 23 4.79 15.23 6.09
C GLU A 23 4.10 16.07 5.00
N LEU A 24 4.11 15.59 3.75
CA LEU A 24 3.42 16.24 2.65
C LEU A 24 1.90 16.16 2.79
N GLU A 25 1.38 15.03 3.27
CA GLU A 25 -0.04 14.90 3.58
C GLU A 25 -0.48 15.82 4.72
N ASP A 26 0.32 15.94 5.77
CA ASP A 26 0.07 16.90 6.85
C ASP A 26 0.05 18.35 6.31
N ALA A 27 0.87 18.63 5.29
CA ALA A 27 0.86 19.90 4.55
C ALA A 27 -0.31 20.04 3.54
N GLY A 28 -1.19 19.04 3.43
CA GLY A 28 -2.39 19.07 2.59
C GLY A 28 -2.29 18.34 1.24
N MET A 29 -1.27 17.50 1.03
CA MET A 29 -1.19 16.62 -0.14
C MET A 29 -2.29 15.54 -0.10
N HIS A 30 -2.87 15.19 -1.25
CA HIS A 30 -3.89 14.13 -1.31
C HIS A 30 -3.24 12.74 -1.21
N SER A 31 -3.97 11.77 -0.65
CA SER A 31 -3.45 10.41 -0.48
C SER A 31 -3.15 9.67 -1.77
N ASP A 32 -3.79 10.04 -2.87
CA ASP A 32 -3.48 9.50 -4.20
C ASP A 32 -2.13 9.99 -4.75
N ASP A 33 -1.62 11.13 -4.26
CA ASP A 33 -0.30 11.65 -4.67
C ASP A 33 0.85 10.97 -3.91
N ARG A 34 0.56 10.10 -2.93
CA ARG A 34 1.59 9.35 -2.22
C ARG A 34 2.34 8.43 -3.17
N LYS A 35 3.67 8.46 -3.08
CA LYS A 35 4.54 7.52 -3.81
C LYS A 35 4.73 6.22 -3.07
N THR A 36 4.25 6.13 -1.84
CA THR A 36 4.33 4.95 -0.98
C THR A 36 2.94 4.50 -0.55
N CYS A 37 2.74 3.19 -0.44
CA CYS A 37 1.57 2.63 0.20
C CYS A 37 1.86 2.44 1.69
N TRP A 38 1.16 3.18 2.55
CA TRP A 38 1.31 3.06 4.00
C TRP A 38 0.87 1.68 4.51
N SER A 39 -0.27 1.17 4.02
CA SER A 39 -0.85 -0.11 4.46
C SER A 39 0.04 -1.32 4.15
N HIS A 40 0.62 -1.34 2.95
CA HIS A 40 1.48 -2.44 2.51
C HIS A 40 2.95 -2.19 2.81
N GLN A 41 3.30 -1.01 3.32
CA GLN A 41 4.68 -0.64 3.63
C GLN A 41 5.60 -0.89 2.41
N SER A 42 5.15 -0.44 1.23
CA SER A 42 5.77 -0.66 -0.08
C SER A 42 5.69 0.60 -0.95
N TRP A 43 6.35 0.60 -2.11
CA TRP A 43 6.16 1.66 -3.11
C TRP A 43 4.76 1.57 -3.72
N ALA A 44 4.14 2.71 -4.00
CA ALA A 44 2.78 2.76 -4.59
C ALA A 44 2.72 1.99 -5.92
N VAL A 45 3.78 2.08 -6.75
CA VAL A 45 3.88 1.35 -8.02
C VAL A 45 3.98 -0.17 -7.88
N ASP A 46 4.53 -0.66 -6.77
CA ASP A 46 4.57 -2.09 -6.48
C ASP A 46 3.21 -2.54 -5.93
N CYS A 47 2.59 -1.69 -5.12
CA CYS A 47 1.26 -1.89 -4.56
C CYS A 47 0.15 -1.90 -5.63
N GLU A 48 0.15 -0.97 -6.60
CA GLU A 48 -0.88 -0.88 -7.64
C GLU A 48 -0.89 -2.13 -8.54
N THR A 49 0.27 -2.77 -8.72
CA THR A 49 0.41 -4.00 -9.51
C THR A 49 0.19 -5.26 -8.69
N ASP A 50 0.03 -5.14 -7.36
CA ASP A 50 -0.17 -6.30 -6.52
C ASP A 50 -1.55 -6.95 -6.79
N PRO A 51 -1.63 -8.29 -6.81
CA PRO A 51 -2.89 -9.00 -7.02
C PRO A 51 -4.01 -8.61 -6.06
N PHE A 52 -3.73 -8.04 -4.89
CA PHE A 52 -4.75 -7.53 -3.97
C PHE A 52 -5.45 -6.24 -4.46
N HIS A 53 -4.80 -5.47 -5.34
CA HIS A 53 -5.37 -4.24 -5.94
C HIS A 53 -5.86 -4.45 -7.36
N THR A 54 -5.21 -5.34 -8.11
CA THR A 54 -5.55 -5.62 -9.52
C THR A 54 -6.62 -6.69 -9.68
N GLN A 55 -6.77 -7.62 -8.74
CA GLN A 55 -7.92 -8.51 -8.79
C GLN A 55 -9.16 -7.72 -8.36
N PRO A 56 -10.23 -7.67 -9.18
CA PRO A 56 -11.52 -7.28 -8.64
C PRO A 56 -11.77 -8.19 -7.44
N SER A 57 -12.15 -7.62 -6.31
CA SER A 57 -12.44 -8.36 -5.08
C SER A 57 -13.66 -9.26 -5.30
N VAL A 58 -13.48 -10.33 -6.07
CA VAL A 58 -14.35 -11.49 -6.14
C VAL A 58 -14.12 -12.30 -4.87
N HIS A 59 -14.30 -11.65 -3.72
CA HIS A 59 -14.83 -12.35 -2.57
C HIS A 59 -16.24 -12.77 -2.99
N HIS A 60 -16.30 -13.94 -3.63
CA HIS A 60 -17.47 -14.79 -3.73
C HIS A 60 -17.96 -15.06 -2.30
N TYR A 61 -18.69 -14.11 -1.73
CA TYR A 61 -19.64 -14.46 -0.68
C TYR A 61 -20.81 -15.11 -1.40
N PRO A 62 -21.11 -16.41 -1.20
CA PRO A 62 -22.41 -16.91 -1.58
C PRO A 62 -23.43 -16.09 -0.79
N ARG A 63 -24.24 -15.29 -1.51
CA ARG A 63 -25.43 -14.66 -0.97
C ARG A 63 -26.30 -15.79 -0.41
N PRO A 64 -26.58 -15.87 0.91
CA PRO A 64 -27.50 -16.88 1.41
C PRO A 64 -28.88 -16.63 0.79
N ALA A 65 -29.54 -17.74 0.44
CA ALA A 65 -30.82 -17.81 -0.28
C ALA A 65 -31.97 -17.13 0.46
#